data_AF-I7BI87-F1
#
_entry.id   AF-I7BI87-F1
#
_cell.length_a   1.000
_cell.length_b   1.000
_cell.length_c   1.000
_cell.angle_alpha   90.00
_cell.angle_beta   90.00
_cell.angle_gamma   90.00
#
_symmetry.space_group_name_H-M   'P 1'
#
loop_
_entity.id
_entity.type
_entity.pdbx_description
1 polymer ?
#
loop_
_entity_poly.entity_id
_entity_poly.type
_entity_poly.pdbx_seq_one_letter_code
_entity_poly.pdbx_strand_id
1 'polypeptide(L)'
;MARDVIDKIDYAALWVYPTFVSMVFGVWSWNLEVLGGYNFSSAIYSAGGVDFSVPLIGATTSVLWILWTNEFDGSNYSDMEKLTIVGTLLLPIGFEFIPAVNELLSSNDWFLIGGTVLVTFATGWISYTE
;
A
#
# COMPACT_ATOMS: atom_id res chain seq x y z
N MET A 1 1.46 -7.64 22.99
CA MET A 1 1.36 -9.03 22.51
C MET A 1 2.69 -9.76 22.73
N ALA A 2 2.73 -11.10 22.71
CA ALA A 2 4.01 -11.83 22.77
C ALA A 2 4.73 -11.67 21.42
N ARG A 3 6.03 -11.34 21.45
CA ARG A 3 6.89 -11.29 20.25
C ARG A 3 6.75 -12.58 19.44
N ASP A 4 6.77 -12.49 18.11
CA ASP A 4 6.78 -13.61 17.16
C ASP A 4 5.42 -14.33 17.01
N VAL A 5 4.30 -13.61 17.20
CA VAL A 5 2.94 -14.12 16.92
C VAL A 5 2.16 -13.07 16.13
N ILE A 6 2.32 -13.09 14.81
CA ILE A 6 1.48 -12.32 13.89
C ILE A 6 0.00 -12.64 14.16
N ASP A 7 -0.79 -11.59 14.43
CA ASP A 7 -2.24 -11.77 14.46
C ASP A 7 -2.70 -12.16 13.06
N LYS A 8 -3.48 -13.25 12.98
CA LYS A 8 -3.96 -13.79 11.70
C LYS A 8 -4.75 -12.76 10.90
N ILE A 9 -5.28 -11.76 11.59
CA ILE A 9 -5.98 -10.61 11.06
C ILE A 9 -5.06 -9.73 10.19
N ASP A 10 -3.78 -9.56 10.54
CA ASP A 10 -2.86 -8.66 9.82
C ASP A 10 -2.29 -9.30 8.54
N TYR A 11 -2.30 -10.64 8.42
CA TYR A 11 -1.91 -11.33 7.19
C TYR A 11 -2.71 -10.89 5.97
N ALA A 12 -4.01 -10.66 6.15
CA ALA A 12 -4.86 -10.21 5.05
C ALA A 12 -4.43 -8.82 4.59
N ALA A 13 -4.23 -7.87 5.52
CA ALA A 13 -3.77 -6.52 5.19
C ALA A 13 -2.37 -6.52 4.57
N LEU A 14 -1.45 -7.33 5.11
CA LEU A 14 -0.06 -7.45 4.62
C LEU A 14 0.04 -8.07 3.22
N TRP A 15 -0.93 -8.90 2.82
CA TRP A 15 -1.01 -9.46 1.46
C TRP A 15 -1.76 -8.54 0.49
N VAL A 16 -2.88 -7.97 0.95
CA VAL A 16 -3.73 -7.08 0.15
C VAL A 16 -3.02 -5.78 -0.19
N TYR A 17 -2.24 -5.24 0.75
CA TYR A 17 -1.54 -3.97 0.57
C TYR A 17 -0.59 -3.94 -0.64
N PRO A 18 0.48 -4.77 -0.73
CA PRO A 18 1.40 -4.72 -1.86
C PRO A 18 0.72 -5.06 -3.19
N THR A 19 -0.32 -5.89 -3.15
CA THR A 19 -1.16 -6.23 -4.31
C THR A 19 -1.87 -5.00 -4.86
N PHE A 20 -2.48 -4.18 -4.01
CA PHE A 20 -3.13 -2.95 -4.46
C PHE A 20 -2.15 -1.82 -4.77
N VAL A 21 -1.04 -1.69 -4.03
CA VAL A 21 -0.02 -0.68 -4.32
C VAL A 21 0.57 -0.86 -5.72
N SER A 22 0.84 -2.10 -6.12
CA SER A 22 1.33 -2.38 -7.47
C SER A 22 0.32 -2.04 -8.56
N MET A 23 -0.99 -2.12 -8.28
CA MET A 23 -2.02 -1.60 -9.19
C MET A 23 -2.09 -0.07 -9.19
N VAL A 24 -1.91 0.61 -8.05
CA VAL A 24 -1.84 2.08 -7.95
C VAL A 24 -0.67 2.61 -8.78
N PHE A 25 0.50 1.98 -8.67
CA PHE A 25 1.67 2.32 -9.48
C PHE A 25 1.54 1.90 -10.95
N GLY A 26 0.44 1.25 -11.35
CA GLY A 26 0.23 0.83 -12.73
C GLY A 26 1.11 -0.33 -13.21
N VAL A 27 1.76 -1.06 -12.30
CA VAL A 27 2.60 -2.22 -12.65
C VAL A 27 1.77 -3.35 -13.27
N TRP A 28 0.52 -3.48 -12.82
CA TRP A 28 -0.46 -4.37 -13.42
C TRP A 28 -1.87 -3.83 -13.18
N SER A 29 -2.85 -4.40 -13.89
CA SER A 29 -4.26 -4.08 -13.69
C SER A 29 -5.10 -5.35 -13.73
N TRP A 30 -6.29 -5.28 -13.12
CA TRP A 30 -7.28 -6.34 -13.17
C TRP A 30 -8.53 -5.82 -13.86
N ASN A 31 -9.04 -6.61 -14.81
CA ASN A 31 -10.27 -6.32 -15.53
C ASN A 31 -11.27 -7.47 -15.35
N LEU A 32 -12.54 -7.13 -15.10
CA LEU A 32 -13.64 -8.07 -15.02
C LEU A 32 -14.60 -7.85 -16.20
N GLU A 33 -14.70 -8.82 -17.10
CA GLU A 33 -15.45 -8.69 -18.36
C GLU A 33 -16.92 -9.15 -18.28
N VAL A 34 -17.36 -9.74 -17.17
CA VAL A 34 -18.62 -10.48 -17.09
C VAL A 34 -19.88 -9.58 -17.06
N LEU A 35 -19.73 -8.26 -16.88
CA LEU A 35 -20.85 -7.28 -16.83
C LEU A 35 -20.53 -5.94 -17.53
N GLY A 36 -20.00 -6.00 -18.76
CA GLY A 36 -19.73 -4.79 -19.56
C GLY A 36 -18.33 -4.20 -19.40
N GLY A 37 -17.41 -4.93 -18.76
CA GLY A 37 -16.01 -4.55 -18.61
C GLY A 37 -15.79 -3.52 -17.51
N TYR A 38 -15.16 -3.94 -16.40
CA TYR A 38 -14.73 -3.03 -15.34
C TYR A 38 -13.25 -3.22 -15.03
N ASN A 39 -12.48 -2.14 -15.22
CA ASN A 39 -11.07 -2.09 -14.83
C ASN A 39 -10.96 -1.54 -13.40
N PHE A 40 -10.41 -2.33 -12.49
CA PHE A 40 -10.24 -1.93 -11.09
C PHE A 40 -9.27 -0.76 -10.89
N SER A 41 -8.30 -0.59 -11.79
CA SER A 41 -7.37 0.54 -11.76
C SER A 41 -7.99 1.85 -12.26
N SER A 42 -9.23 1.82 -12.78
CA SER A 42 -9.92 3.04 -13.20
C SER A 42 -10.42 3.85 -11.99
N ALA A 43 -10.46 5.17 -12.15
CA ALA A 43 -11.01 6.07 -11.15
C ALA A 43 -12.52 5.82 -10.97
N ILE A 44 -12.94 5.56 -9.72
CA ILE A 44 -14.36 5.52 -9.33
C ILE A 44 -14.88 6.94 -9.11
N TYR A 45 -14.00 7.81 -8.59
CA TYR A 45 -14.29 9.20 -8.29
C TYR A 45 -13.02 10.02 -8.53
N SER A 46 -13.17 11.25 -9.02
CA SER A 46 -12.05 12.17 -9.20
C SER A 46 -12.42 13.52 -8.60
N ALA A 47 -11.56 14.04 -7.74
CA ALA A 47 -11.74 15.36 -7.14
C ALA A 47 -10.41 16.02 -6.83
N GLY A 48 -10.31 17.31 -7.16
CA GLY A 48 -9.09 18.08 -6.88
C GLY A 48 -7.85 17.60 -7.64
N GLY A 49 -8.02 16.88 -8.76
CA GLY A 49 -6.91 16.32 -9.54
C GLY A 49 -6.36 14.99 -9.00
N VAL A 50 -7.09 14.34 -8.09
CA VAL A 50 -6.76 13.03 -7.51
C VAL A 50 -7.80 12.01 -7.96
N ASP A 51 -7.34 10.85 -8.43
CA ASP A 51 -8.19 9.78 -8.90
C ASP A 51 -8.33 8.68 -7.84
N PHE A 52 -9.52 8.56 -7.27
CA PHE A 52 -9.86 7.53 -6.29
C PHE A 52 -10.22 6.23 -7.00
N SER A 53 -9.26 5.32 -7.09
CA SER A 53 -9.44 3.98 -7.64
C SER A 53 -9.67 2.93 -6.54
N VAL A 54 -10.20 1.74 -6.91
CA VAL A 54 -10.36 0.63 -5.95
C VAL A 54 -9.01 0.27 -5.30
N PRO A 55 -7.90 0.17 -6.05
CA PRO A 55 -6.58 -0.07 -5.48
C PRO A 55 -6.12 0.98 -4.48
N LEU A 56 -6.33 2.27 -4.76
CA LEU A 56 -5.94 3.32 -3.82
C LEU A 56 -6.67 3.19 -2.49
N ILE A 57 -7.97 2.91 -2.55
CA ILE A 57 -8.79 2.68 -1.36
C ILE A 57 -8.30 1.43 -0.61
N GLY A 58 -8.12 0.32 -1.32
CA GLY A 58 -7.65 -0.94 -0.73
C GLY A 58 -6.27 -0.81 -0.08
N ALA A 59 -5.33 -0.12 -0.73
CA ALA A 59 -4.02 0.18 -0.18
C ALA A 59 -4.14 1.05 1.08
N THR A 60 -4.88 2.16 1.00
CA THR A 60 -5.05 3.09 2.13
C THR A 60 -5.71 2.41 3.33
N THR A 61 -6.78 1.65 3.13
CA THR A 61 -7.45 0.92 4.21
C THR A 61 -6.55 -0.15 4.82
N SER A 62 -5.72 -0.82 4.02
CA SER A 62 -4.77 -1.82 4.55
C SER A 62 -3.69 -1.17 5.42
N VAL A 63 -3.17 0.00 5.03
CA VAL A 63 -2.23 0.76 5.87
C VAL A 63 -2.89 1.20 7.16
N LEU A 64 -4.09 1.79 7.08
CA LEU A 64 -4.82 2.21 8.27
C LEU A 64 -5.09 1.04 9.20
N TRP A 65 -5.39 -0.14 8.66
CA TRP A 65 -5.55 -1.36 9.43
C TRP A 65 -4.26 -1.75 10.16
N ILE A 66 -3.14 -1.87 9.43
CA ILE A 66 -1.83 -2.24 10.00
C ILE A 66 -1.40 -1.25 11.09
N LEU A 67 -1.62 0.06 10.89
CA LEU A 67 -1.28 1.07 11.89
C LEU A 67 -2.18 0.97 13.12
N TRP A 68 -3.48 0.77 12.90
CA TRP A 68 -4.46 0.67 13.96
C TRP A 68 -4.21 -0.55 14.84
N THR A 69 -4.06 -1.74 14.26
CA THR A 69 -3.82 -2.98 15.03
C THR A 69 -2.50 -2.91 15.80
N ASN A 70 -1.45 -2.42 15.16
CA ASN A 70 -0.15 -2.23 15.81
C ASN A 70 -0.16 -1.28 17.01
N GLU A 71 -0.96 -0.21 16.96
CA GLU A 71 -1.09 0.73 18.08
C GLU A 71 -1.90 0.12 19.23
N PHE A 72 -2.97 -0.62 18.93
CA PHE A 72 -3.79 -1.31 19.93
C PHE A 72 -3.04 -2.44 20.64
N ASP A 73 -2.15 -3.14 19.94
CA ASP A 73 -1.43 -4.30 20.50
C ASP A 73 -0.15 -3.95 21.28
N GLY A 74 0.17 -2.65 21.35
CA GLY A 74 1.31 -2.12 22.08
C GLY A 74 2.64 -2.58 21.47
N SER A 75 2.72 -2.63 20.13
CA SER A 75 3.93 -3.00 19.41
C SER A 75 5.11 -2.12 19.83
N ASN A 76 6.22 -2.77 20.20
CA ASN A 76 7.40 -2.12 20.77
C ASN A 76 8.47 -1.86 19.69
N TYR A 77 8.03 -1.31 18.56
CA TYR A 77 8.94 -0.90 17.49
C TYR A 77 9.83 0.26 17.96
N SER A 78 11.10 0.22 17.56
CA SER A 78 11.96 1.39 17.66
C SER A 78 11.43 2.54 16.79
N ASP A 79 11.76 3.78 17.15
CA ASP A 79 11.31 4.96 16.40
C ASP A 79 11.73 4.91 14.92
N MET A 80 12.89 4.31 14.63
CA MET A 80 13.40 4.12 13.27
C MET A 80 12.61 3.07 12.48
N GLU A 81 12.17 1.99 13.13
CA GLU A 81 11.29 1.00 12.50
C GLU A 81 9.93 1.61 12.17
N LYS A 82 9.32 2.33 13.12
CA LYS A 82 8.04 3.03 12.88
C LYS A 82 8.13 4.00 11.72
N LEU A 83 9.19 4.81 11.66
CA LEU A 83 9.36 5.80 10.59
C LEU A 83 9.57 5.14 9.23
N THR A 84 10.33 4.03 9.18
CA THR A 84 10.57 3.29 7.93
C THR A 84 9.29 2.62 7.44
N ILE A 85 8.54 2.01 8.35
CA ILE A 85 7.25 1.37 8.07
C ILE A 85 6.25 2.40 7.56
N VAL A 86 6.00 3.48 8.33
CA VAL A 86 5.06 4.53 7.95
C VAL A 86 5.49 5.21 6.64
N GLY A 87 6.78 5.57 6.51
CA GLY A 87 7.29 6.23 5.31
C GLY A 87 7.14 5.38 4.05
N THR A 88 7.33 4.06 4.17
CA THR A 88 7.17 3.13 3.06
C THR A 88 5.70 2.84 2.75
N LEU A 89 4.89 2.65 3.80
CA LEU A 89 3.46 2.36 3.65
C LEU A 89 2.65 3.57 3.13
N LEU A 90 3.16 4.78 3.31
CA LEU A 90 2.53 5.99 2.77
C LEU A 90 2.96 6.31 1.34
N LEU A 91 3.93 5.59 0.76
CA LEU A 91 4.40 5.82 -0.61
C LEU A 91 3.29 5.82 -1.69
N PRO A 92 2.33 4.88 -1.74
CA PRO A 92 1.22 4.93 -2.71
C PRO A 92 0.31 6.15 -2.51
N ILE A 93 0.12 6.59 -1.26
CA ILE A 93 -0.65 7.81 -0.97
C ILE A 93 0.15 9.02 -1.44
N GLY A 94 1.45 9.07 -1.17
CA GLY A 94 2.33 10.10 -1.70
C GLY A 94 2.31 10.17 -3.23
N PHE A 95 2.34 9.02 -3.90
CA PHE A 95 2.30 8.93 -5.36
C PHE A 95 1.01 9.51 -5.97
N GLU A 96 -0.14 9.33 -5.33
CA GLU A 96 -1.40 9.87 -5.84
C GLU A 96 -1.59 11.35 -5.47
N PHE A 97 -1.27 11.72 -4.23
CA PHE A 97 -1.61 13.04 -3.67
C PHE A 97 -0.50 14.09 -3.77
N ILE A 98 0.75 13.69 -4.02
CA ILE A 98 1.91 14.59 -4.08
C ILE A 98 2.49 14.57 -5.49
N PRO A 99 2.30 15.65 -6.28
CA PRO A 99 2.77 15.71 -7.67
C PRO A 99 4.26 15.39 -7.82
N ALA A 100 5.10 15.88 -6.90
CA ALA A 100 6.54 15.61 -6.94
C ALA A 100 6.89 14.12 -6.78
N VAL A 101 6.12 13.37 -5.98
CA VAL A 101 6.32 11.92 -5.82
C VAL A 101 5.82 11.18 -7.05
N ASN A 102 4.68 11.61 -7.59
CA ASN A 102 4.16 11.08 -8.86
C ASN A 102 5.17 11.26 -9.99
N GLU A 103 5.65 12.48 -10.20
CA GLU A 103 6.63 12.81 -11.24
C GLU A 103 7.94 12.05 -11.06
N LEU A 104 8.43 11.92 -9.82
CA LEU A 104 9.63 11.16 -9.54
C LEU A 104 9.45 9.68 -9.89
N LEU A 105 8.40 9.03 -9.40
CA LEU A 105 8.19 7.59 -9.61
C LEU A 105 7.79 7.28 -11.06
N SER A 106 6.98 8.12 -11.70
CA SER A 106 6.58 7.97 -13.09
C SER A 106 7.66 8.38 -14.10
N SER A 107 8.76 9.01 -13.66
CA SER A 107 9.88 9.35 -14.55
C SER A 107 10.57 8.14 -15.17
N ASN A 108 10.42 6.95 -14.57
CA ASN A 108 10.97 5.70 -15.06
C ASN A 108 10.15 4.50 -14.56
N ASP A 109 9.76 3.61 -15.45
CA ASP A 109 9.04 2.37 -15.11
C ASP A 109 9.76 1.53 -14.04
N TRP A 110 11.10 1.54 -14.03
CA TRP A 110 11.89 0.86 -12.99
C TRP A 110 11.71 1.45 -11.60
N PHE A 111 11.33 2.73 -11.48
CA PHE A 111 11.01 3.33 -10.18
C PHE A 111 9.62 2.91 -9.70
N LEU A 112 8.65 2.69 -10.58
CA LEU A 112 7.34 2.11 -10.23
C LEU A 112 7.49 0.66 -9.75
N ILE A 113 8.31 -0.13 -10.46
CA ILE A 113 8.67 -1.49 -10.05
C ILE A 113 9.47 -1.45 -8.75
N GLY A 114 10.47 -0.57 -8.64
CA GLY A 114 11.29 -0.40 -7.45
C GLY A 114 10.49 -0.02 -6.21
N GLY A 115 9.54 0.91 -6.36
CA GLY A 115 8.60 1.31 -5.30
C GLY A 115 7.70 0.16 -4.88
N THR A 116 7.22 -0.65 -5.84
CA THR A 116 6.46 -1.87 -5.57
C THR A 116 7.28 -2.89 -4.77
N VAL A 117 8.51 -3.14 -5.18
CA VAL A 117 9.42 -4.08 -4.49
C VAL A 117 9.74 -3.58 -3.08
N LEU A 118 10.01 -2.29 -2.93
CA LEU A 118 10.31 -1.66 -1.66
C LEU A 118 9.12 -1.79 -0.69
N VAL A 119 7.90 -1.53 -1.16
CA VAL A 119 6.67 -1.71 -0.38
C VAL A 119 6.45 -3.18 0.00
N THR A 120 6.62 -4.09 -0.95
CA THR A 120 6.46 -5.53 -0.71
C THR A 120 7.49 -6.06 0.30
N PHE A 121 8.72 -5.57 0.20
CA PHE A 121 9.77 -5.90 1.15
C PHE A 121 9.44 -5.35 2.54
N ALA A 122 8.93 -4.12 2.63
CA ALA A 122 8.53 -3.54 3.91
C ALA A 122 7.37 -4.31 4.55
N THR A 123 6.34 -4.70 3.81
CA THR A 123 5.28 -5.57 4.37
C THR A 123 5.78 -6.94 4.78
N GLY A 124 6.69 -7.54 4.00
CA GLY A 124 7.34 -8.80 4.38
C GLY A 124 8.21 -8.65 5.63
N TRP A 125 8.89 -7.52 5.79
CA TRP A 125 9.70 -7.22 6.96
C TRP A 125 8.84 -7.03 8.21
N ILE A 126 7.76 -6.24 8.12
CA ILE A 126 6.78 -6.04 9.20
C ILE A 126 6.27 -7.38 9.68
N SER A 127 5.80 -8.22 8.74
CA SER A 127 5.36 -9.59 9.00
C SER A 127 6.41 -10.40 9.76
N TYR A 128 7.69 -10.31 9.38
CA TYR A 128 8.76 -11.04 10.07
C TYR A 128 9.07 -10.52 11.48
N THR A 129 8.89 -9.22 11.72
CA THR A 129 9.25 -8.59 13.01
C THR A 129 8.13 -8.59 14.04
N GLU A 130 6.88 -8.84 13.63
CA GLU A 130 5.71 -9.01 14.51
C GLU A 130 5.63 -10.43 15.10
#